data_AF-A0A378I9Z9-F1
#
_entry.id   AF-A0A378I9Z9-F1
#
_cell.length_a   1.000
_cell.length_b   1.000
_cell.length_c   1.000
_cell.angle_alpha   90.00
_cell.angle_beta   90.00
_cell.angle_gamma   90.00
#
_symmetry.space_group_name_H-M   'P 1'
#
loop_
_entity.id
_entity.type
_entity.pdbx_description
1 polymer ?
#
loop_
_entity_poly.entity_id
_entity_poly.type
_entity_poly.pdbx_seq_one_letter_code
_entity_poly.pdbx_strand_id
1 'polypeptide(L)'
;MRNSSGISIETLVLVAVWKQPFIFQGCFRVSSQSNEKKVINFLFRCEYNDSLAKETIPDEFLPDSYQFTHLYTDESSINLNAEFSGFEDTLYVLKYALHQTLWSMLSNSKHRHVSIDDMAMKALYKKIEPILYHTGQWEKLEEDIGFAASIDFCPQEQTGKRAIEVLFNGLKRP
;
A
#
# COMPACT_ATOMS: atom_id res chain seq x y z
N MET A 1 12.75 -24.18 17.52
CA MET A 1 11.45 -23.50 17.39
C MET A 1 11.64 -22.31 16.46
N ARG A 2 10.95 -22.25 15.32
CA ARG A 2 11.10 -21.18 14.33
C ARG A 2 10.28 -19.97 14.79
N ASN A 3 10.94 -18.93 15.29
CA ASN A 3 10.33 -17.61 15.42
C ASN A 3 10.26 -16.99 14.02
N SER A 4 9.23 -17.31 13.24
CA SER A 4 8.94 -16.57 12.01
C SER A 4 8.26 -15.26 12.40
N SER A 5 9.05 -14.18 12.44
CA SER A 5 8.56 -12.80 12.56
C SER A 5 7.97 -12.33 11.22
N GLY A 6 6.94 -13.03 10.75
CA GLY A 6 6.22 -12.68 9.52
C GLY A 6 5.22 -11.54 9.76
N ILE A 7 4.77 -10.95 8.66
CA ILE A 7 3.72 -9.94 8.62
C ILE A 7 2.66 -10.32 7.60
N SER A 8 1.48 -9.74 7.75
CA SER A 8 0.45 -9.72 6.71
C SER A 8 0.25 -8.26 6.26
N ILE A 9 0.23 -8.03 4.95
CA ILE A 9 -0.02 -6.74 4.33
C ILE A 9 -1.33 -6.82 3.56
N GLU A 10 -2.37 -6.22 4.12
CA GLU A 10 -3.63 -6.00 3.43
C GLU A 10 -3.53 -4.67 2.66
N THR A 11 -3.73 -4.71 1.34
CA THR A 11 -3.72 -3.52 0.50
C THR A 11 -5.13 -3.26 0.00
N LEU A 12 -5.60 -2.04 0.23
CA LEU A 12 -6.84 -1.51 -0.32
C LEU A 12 -6.49 -0.42 -1.34
N VAL A 13 -6.91 -0.59 -2.59
CA VAL A 13 -6.83 0.43 -3.63
C VAL A 13 -8.18 1.13 -3.70
N LEU A 14 -8.23 2.42 -3.35
CA LEU A 14 -9.44 3.26 -3.34
C LEU A 14 -9.64 4.01 -4.64
N VAL A 15 -8.55 4.43 -5.29
CA VAL A 15 -8.55 5.15 -6.56
C VAL A 15 -7.61 4.42 -7.51
N ALA A 16 -8.07 4.16 -8.73
CA ALA A 16 -7.28 3.58 -9.81
C ALA A 16 -7.55 4.36 -11.11
N VAL A 17 -6.57 5.17 -11.53
CA VAL A 17 -6.61 5.92 -12.79
C VAL A 17 -5.72 5.21 -13.80
N TRP A 18 -6.33 4.55 -14.79
CA TRP A 18 -5.64 3.78 -15.82
C TRP A 18 -5.23 4.62 -17.04
N LYS A 19 -4.72 5.83 -16.79
CA LYS A 19 -4.20 6.74 -17.82
C LYS A 19 -2.82 7.20 -17.42
N GLN A 20 -1.83 7.03 -18.29
CA GLN A 20 -0.41 7.30 -18.00
C GLN A 20 -0.16 8.74 -17.49
N PRO A 21 0.61 8.92 -16.40
CA PRO A 21 1.07 7.86 -15.48
C PRO A 21 -0.12 7.21 -14.76
N PHE A 22 -0.18 5.88 -14.63
CA PHE A 22 -1.29 5.29 -13.87
C PHE A 22 -1.21 5.74 -12.41
N ILE A 23 -2.35 6.08 -11.80
CA ILE A 23 -2.37 6.59 -10.42
C ILE A 23 -3.18 5.64 -9.56
N PHE A 24 -2.55 5.18 -8.47
CA PHE A 24 -3.19 4.37 -7.44
C PHE A 24 -3.14 5.09 -6.10
N GLN A 25 -4.28 5.16 -5.41
CA GLN A 25 -4.34 5.67 -4.04
C GLN A 25 -5.05 4.67 -3.16
N GLY A 26 -4.62 4.56 -1.92
CA GLY A 26 -5.11 3.50 -1.07
C GLY A 26 -4.48 3.46 0.31
N CYS A 27 -4.64 2.32 0.95
CA CYS A 27 -4.13 2.03 2.28
C CYS A 27 -3.45 0.66 2.31
N PHE A 28 -2.32 0.58 3.01
CA PHE A 28 -1.74 -0.67 3.48
C PHE A 28 -2.06 -0.83 4.96
N ARG A 29 -2.60 -1.98 5.35
CA ARG A 29 -2.69 -2.40 6.74
C ARG A 29 -1.67 -3.51 6.97
N VAL A 30 -0.65 -3.20 7.76
CA VAL A 30 0.45 -4.09 8.09
C VAL A 30 0.23 -4.64 9.50
N SER A 31 0.13 -5.96 9.63
CA SER A 31 -0.07 -6.65 10.91
C SER A 31 1.03 -7.66 11.16
N SER A 32 1.41 -7.82 12.42
CA SER A 32 2.39 -8.85 12.81
C SER A 32 1.70 -10.20 13.01
N GLN A 33 2.23 -11.26 12.40
CA GLN A 33 1.71 -12.62 12.56
C GLN A 33 1.99 -13.19 13.97
N SER A 34 3.00 -12.66 14.68
CA SER A 34 3.33 -13.07 16.05
C SER A 34 2.65 -12.22 17.13
N ASN A 35 2.08 -11.07 16.75
CA ASN A 35 1.38 -10.18 17.67
C ASN A 35 0.27 -9.42 16.92
N GLU A 36 -0.93 -9.99 16.90
CA GLU A 36 -2.10 -9.46 16.20
C GLU A 36 -2.50 -8.03 16.65
N LYS A 37 -2.08 -7.60 17.84
CA LYS A 37 -2.34 -6.23 18.32
C LYS A 37 -1.40 -5.18 17.69
N LYS A 38 -0.29 -5.60 17.07
CA LYS A 38 0.65 -4.70 16.41
C LYS A 38 0.22 -4.51 14.95
N VAL A 39 -0.58 -3.46 14.73
CA VAL A 39 -1.10 -3.06 13.41
C VAL A 39 -0.67 -1.63 13.12
N ILE A 40 -0.21 -1.38 11.90
CA ILE A 40 0.09 -0.03 11.39
C ILE A 40 -0.61 0.15 10.04
N ASN A 41 -1.19 1.32 9.84
CA ASN A 41 -1.79 1.70 8.56
C ASN A 41 -0.89 2.71 7.85
N PHE A 42 -0.74 2.55 6.53
CA PHE A 42 -0.08 3.50 5.67
C PHE A 42 -1.01 3.96 4.57
N LEU A 43 -1.23 5.25 4.42
CA LEU A 43 -1.92 5.80 3.25
C LEU A 43 -0.89 6.07 2.17
N PHE A 44 -1.25 5.77 0.92
CA PHE A 44 -0.33 5.96 -0.19
C PHE A 44 -0.99 6.65 -1.38
N ARG A 45 -0.14 7.34 -2.15
CA ARG A 45 -0.34 7.62 -3.57
C ARG A 45 0.86 7.10 -4.34
N CYS A 46 0.62 6.18 -5.26
CA CYS A 46 1.60 5.61 -6.14
C CYS A 46 1.30 6.03 -7.59
N GLU A 47 2.32 6.51 -8.29
CA GLU A 47 2.30 6.57 -9.74
C GLU A 47 2.97 5.30 -10.27
N TYR A 48 2.37 4.72 -11.31
CA TYR A 48 2.99 3.65 -12.05
C TYR A 48 3.37 4.16 -13.43
N ASN A 49 4.67 4.14 -13.69
CA ASN A 49 5.31 4.64 -14.89
C ASN A 49 6.03 3.50 -15.59
N ASP A 50 5.46 3.04 -16.69
CA ASP A 50 6.14 2.18 -17.64
C ASP A 50 5.75 2.61 -19.05
N SER A 51 6.75 3.05 -19.83
CA SER A 51 6.59 3.44 -21.23
C SER A 51 6.05 2.33 -22.13
N LEU A 52 6.20 1.07 -21.71
CA LEU A 52 5.70 -0.10 -22.43
C LEU A 52 4.28 -0.50 -22.00
N ALA A 53 3.83 -0.05 -20.83
CA ALA A 53 2.48 -0.30 -20.32
C ALA A 53 1.47 0.62 -21.03
N LYS A 54 0.78 0.08 -22.04
CA LYS A 54 -0.19 0.86 -22.83
C LYS A 54 -1.55 1.00 -22.14
N GLU A 55 -2.07 -0.08 -21.58
CA GLU A 55 -3.46 -0.15 -21.08
C GLU A 55 -3.60 -0.89 -19.74
N THR A 56 -2.56 -1.58 -19.29
CA THR A 56 -2.58 -2.37 -18.05
C THR A 56 -1.16 -2.54 -17.48
N ILE A 57 -1.08 -3.00 -16.24
CA ILE A 57 0.17 -3.37 -15.58
C ILE A 57 0.60 -4.77 -16.05
N PRO A 58 1.89 -5.03 -16.33
CA PRO A 58 2.41 -6.35 -16.67
C PRO A 58 2.35 -7.32 -15.48
N ASP A 59 2.35 -8.62 -15.74
CA ASP A 59 2.45 -9.68 -14.72
C ASP A 59 3.78 -9.62 -13.94
N GLU A 60 4.85 -9.19 -14.62
CA GLU A 60 6.17 -9.08 -14.00
C GLU A 60 6.27 -7.87 -13.07
N PHE A 61 6.77 -8.10 -11.86
CA PHE A 61 6.98 -7.03 -10.90
C PHE A 61 8.24 -6.21 -11.23
N LEU A 62 8.02 -4.97 -11.67
CA LEU A 62 9.07 -3.99 -11.94
C LEU A 62 9.07 -2.90 -10.85
N PRO A 63 9.91 -2.99 -9.80
CA PRO A 63 9.83 -2.09 -8.65
C PRO A 63 10.10 -0.61 -9.00
N ASP A 64 10.88 -0.34 -10.03
CA ASP A 64 11.22 1.03 -10.47
C ASP A 64 10.05 1.73 -11.17
N SER A 65 9.11 0.95 -11.71
CA SER A 65 7.89 1.48 -12.32
C SER A 65 6.91 1.99 -11.26
N TYR A 66 6.98 1.54 -10.01
CA TYR A 66 6.14 2.02 -8.91
C TYR A 66 6.83 3.15 -8.16
N GLN A 67 6.24 4.34 -8.21
CA GLN A 67 6.75 5.54 -7.56
C GLN A 67 5.73 6.03 -6.53
N PHE A 68 6.00 5.77 -5.25
CA PHE A 68 5.26 6.47 -4.21
C PHE A 68 5.60 7.96 -4.33
N THR A 69 4.55 8.78 -4.45
CA THR A 69 4.66 10.24 -4.41
C THR A 69 4.23 10.77 -3.05
N HIS A 70 3.38 10.00 -2.37
CA HIS A 70 2.96 10.28 -1.01
C HIS A 70 2.85 8.97 -0.24
N LEU A 71 3.34 8.97 1.00
CA LEU A 71 3.18 7.89 1.95
C LEU A 71 2.99 8.52 3.33
N TYR A 72 1.98 8.10 4.07
CA TYR A 72 1.63 8.65 5.37
C TYR A 72 1.42 7.54 6.38
N THR A 73 1.78 7.81 7.62
CA THR A 73 1.24 7.08 8.78
C THR A 73 -0.04 7.77 9.28
N ASP A 74 -0.66 7.21 10.31
CA ASP A 74 -1.76 7.87 11.03
C ASP A 74 -1.34 9.23 11.64
N GLU A 75 -0.04 9.50 11.81
CA GLU A 75 0.49 10.64 12.57
C GLU A 75 1.19 11.69 11.67
N SER A 76 1.79 11.27 10.55
CA SER A 76 2.63 12.17 9.73
C SER A 76 2.87 11.65 8.30
N SER A 77 3.26 12.55 7.41
CA SER A 77 3.89 12.17 6.13
C SER A 77 5.25 11.53 6.35
N ILE A 78 5.56 10.50 5.58
CA ILE A 78 6.87 9.87 5.52
C ILE A 78 7.69 10.59 4.46
N ASN A 79 8.92 10.98 4.80
CA ASN A 79 9.86 11.53 3.84
C ASN A 79 10.35 10.43 2.90
N LEU A 80 9.92 10.48 1.63
CA LEU A 80 10.27 9.50 0.60
C LEU A 80 11.71 9.59 0.12
N ASN A 81 12.44 10.66 0.49
CA ASN A 81 13.86 10.82 0.23
C ASN A 81 14.73 10.46 1.45
N ALA A 82 14.18 9.69 2.40
CA ALA A 82 14.91 9.32 3.61
C ALA A 82 16.01 8.30 3.30
N GLU A 83 17.24 8.63 3.69
CA GLU A 83 18.41 7.76 3.49
C GLU A 83 18.76 7.04 4.79
N PHE A 84 18.02 5.97 5.12
CA PHE A 84 18.40 5.09 6.24
C PHE A 84 18.29 3.61 5.89
N SER A 85 19.05 2.80 6.62
CA SER A 85 19.16 1.37 6.37
C SER A 85 17.80 0.68 6.42
N GLY A 86 17.44 0.00 5.33
CA GLY A 86 16.18 -0.74 5.19
C GLY A 86 14.97 0.08 4.72
N PHE A 87 15.15 1.38 4.42
CA PHE A 87 14.08 2.19 3.84
C PHE A 87 13.69 1.70 2.44
N GLU A 88 14.66 1.53 1.54
CA GLU A 88 14.43 0.96 0.20
C GLU A 88 13.84 -0.45 0.25
N ASP A 89 14.35 -1.29 1.16
CA ASP A 89 13.83 -2.65 1.39
C ASP A 89 12.34 -2.61 1.78
N THR A 90 11.94 -1.59 2.56
CA THR A 90 10.56 -1.37 2.98
C THR A 90 9.68 -0.89 1.83
N LEU A 91 10.15 0.08 1.05
CA LEU A 91 9.42 0.55 -0.13
C LEU A 91 9.24 -0.58 -1.13
N TYR A 92 10.26 -1.42 -1.35
CA TYR A 92 10.17 -2.60 -2.20
C TYR A 92 9.02 -3.52 -1.78
N VAL A 93 8.94 -3.86 -0.49
CA VAL A 93 7.87 -4.73 0.04
C VAL A 93 6.48 -4.12 -0.18
N LEU A 94 6.31 -2.82 0.07
CA LEU A 94 5.03 -2.13 -0.16
C LEU A 94 4.66 -2.06 -1.66
N LYS A 95 5.63 -1.79 -2.53
CA LYS A 95 5.44 -1.80 -3.99
C LYS A 95 5.04 -3.19 -4.48
N TYR A 96 5.70 -4.23 -3.97
CA TYR A 96 5.37 -5.63 -4.30
C TYR A 96 3.95 -5.97 -3.85
N ALA A 97 3.56 -5.58 -2.63
CA ALA A 97 2.21 -5.80 -2.13
C ALA A 97 1.15 -5.11 -3.00
N LEU A 98 1.41 -3.87 -3.42
CA LEU A 98 0.54 -3.15 -4.35
C LEU A 98 0.45 -3.84 -5.72
N HIS A 99 1.59 -4.25 -6.28
CA HIS A 99 1.63 -4.95 -7.57
C HIS A 99 0.79 -6.23 -7.55
N GLN A 100 1.00 -7.10 -6.56
CA GLN A 100 0.23 -8.33 -6.40
C GLN A 100 -1.27 -8.06 -6.23
N THR A 101 -1.63 -6.99 -5.52
CA THR A 101 -3.02 -6.55 -5.36
C THR A 101 -3.63 -6.14 -6.70
N LEU A 102 -2.95 -5.28 -7.46
CA LEU A 102 -3.41 -4.83 -8.76
C LEU A 102 -3.47 -5.98 -9.77
N TRP A 103 -2.51 -6.91 -9.73
CA TRP A 103 -2.52 -8.08 -10.60
C TRP A 103 -3.65 -9.05 -10.24
N SER A 104 -3.92 -9.25 -8.95
CA SER A 104 -5.08 -10.02 -8.49
C SER A 104 -6.39 -9.39 -8.96
N MET A 105 -6.50 -8.06 -8.94
CA MET A 105 -7.64 -7.31 -9.47
C MET A 105 -7.83 -7.56 -10.97
N LEU A 106 -6.76 -7.53 -11.75
CA LEU A 106 -6.79 -7.70 -13.22
C LEU A 106 -7.06 -9.16 -13.64
N SER A 107 -6.45 -10.12 -12.95
CA SER A 107 -6.55 -11.55 -13.26
C SER A 107 -7.86 -12.19 -12.79
N ASN A 108 -8.47 -11.68 -11.70
CA ASN A 108 -9.71 -12.21 -11.14
C ASN A 108 -10.96 -11.40 -11.53
N SER A 109 -11.07 -11.01 -12.81
CA SER A 109 -12.20 -10.23 -13.36
C SER A 109 -13.60 -10.84 -13.18
N LYS A 110 -13.73 -12.02 -12.55
CA LYS A 110 -15.01 -12.66 -12.23
C LYS A 110 -15.46 -12.57 -10.76
N HIS A 111 -14.65 -12.19 -9.77
CA HIS A 111 -15.10 -12.23 -8.38
C HIS A 111 -14.69 -11.04 -7.50
N ARG A 112 -15.75 -10.34 -7.07
CA ARG A 112 -15.92 -9.60 -5.81
C ARG A 112 -15.36 -8.18 -5.80
N HIS A 113 -16.27 -7.24 -6.07
CA HIS A 113 -16.45 -6.11 -5.17
C HIS A 113 -16.38 -6.67 -3.74
N VAL A 114 -15.21 -6.56 -3.11
CA VAL A 114 -15.15 -6.64 -1.65
C VAL A 114 -15.71 -5.31 -1.21
N SER A 115 -17.03 -5.25 -1.04
CA SER A 115 -17.67 -4.16 -0.33
C SER A 115 -17.01 -4.12 1.04
N ILE A 116 -16.06 -3.22 1.22
CA ILE A 116 -15.71 -2.80 2.56
C ILE A 116 -17.01 -2.25 3.12
N ASP A 117 -17.46 -2.81 4.23
CA ASP A 117 -18.65 -2.36 4.95
C ASP A 117 -18.66 -0.82 4.96
N ASP A 118 -19.76 -0.20 4.54
CA ASP A 118 -19.91 1.25 4.48
C ASP A 118 -19.48 1.93 5.79
N MET A 119 -19.57 1.22 6.92
CA MET A 119 -19.06 1.67 8.21
C MET A 119 -17.53 1.67 8.31
N ALA A 120 -16.85 0.62 7.82
CA ALA A 120 -15.40 0.54 7.79
C ALA A 120 -14.82 1.52 6.75
N MET A 121 -15.51 1.70 5.62
CA MET A 121 -15.21 2.78 4.66
C MET A 121 -15.38 4.14 5.31
N LYS A 122 -16.53 4.44 5.92
CA LYS A 122 -16.77 5.72 6.61
C LYS A 122 -15.77 5.97 7.74
N ALA A 123 -15.30 4.92 8.43
CA ALA A 123 -14.27 5.03 9.45
C ALA A 123 -12.89 5.32 8.87
N LEU A 124 -12.53 4.70 7.74
CA LEU A 124 -11.33 5.04 6.98
C LEU A 124 -11.43 6.47 6.46
N TYR A 125 -12.53 6.84 5.80
CA TYR A 125 -12.86 8.20 5.38
C TYR A 125 -12.65 9.22 6.49
N LYS A 126 -13.29 9.03 7.65
CA LYS A 126 -13.14 9.94 8.80
C LYS A 126 -11.71 10.00 9.35
N LYS A 127 -10.93 8.92 9.24
CA LYS A 127 -9.52 8.90 9.65
C LYS A 127 -8.62 9.63 8.66
N ILE A 128 -8.88 9.49 7.36
CA ILE A 128 -8.05 10.08 6.30
C ILE A 128 -8.44 11.52 5.99
N GLU A 129 -9.70 11.91 6.25
CA GLU A 129 -10.27 13.23 6.03
C GLU A 129 -9.38 14.36 6.57
N PRO A 130 -8.98 14.41 7.85
CA PRO A 130 -8.13 15.49 8.36
C PRO A 130 -6.71 15.50 7.78
N ILE A 131 -6.19 14.35 7.33
CA ILE A 131 -4.86 14.23 6.69
C ILE A 131 -4.91 14.78 5.26
N LEU A 132 -6.06 14.62 4.58
CA LEU A 132 -6.29 14.98 3.19
C LEU A 132 -6.88 16.38 3.00
N TYR A 133 -7.47 16.99 4.04
CA TYR A 133 -8.00 18.36 3.98
C TYR A 133 -6.93 19.44 3.70
N HIS A 134 -5.64 19.10 3.74
CA HIS A 134 -4.56 19.99 3.31
C HIS A 134 -4.39 20.11 1.79
N THR A 135 -5.04 19.27 0.97
CA THR A 135 -4.87 19.27 -0.51
C THR A 135 -6.13 19.62 -1.31
N GLY A 136 -7.29 19.84 -0.66
CA GLY A 136 -8.38 20.66 -1.19
C GLY A 136 -9.11 20.18 -2.45
N GLN A 137 -9.08 18.90 -2.86
CA GLN A 137 -9.74 18.44 -4.09
C GLN A 137 -10.38 17.05 -3.98
N TRP A 138 -11.46 16.89 -3.20
CA TRP A 138 -12.17 15.60 -3.04
C TRP A 138 -13.64 15.58 -3.50
N GLU A 139 -14.23 16.67 -3.99
CA GLU A 139 -15.69 16.78 -4.20
C GLU A 139 -16.28 15.94 -5.37
N LYS A 140 -15.59 14.94 -5.92
CA LYS A 140 -16.09 14.12 -7.05
C LYS A 140 -15.76 12.64 -6.97
N LEU A 141 -15.65 12.07 -5.78
CA LEU A 141 -15.40 10.62 -5.63
C LEU A 141 -16.65 9.87 -5.17
N GLU A 142 -17.75 10.01 -5.92
CA GLU A 142 -18.91 9.12 -5.84
C GLU A 142 -18.95 8.35 -7.17
N GLU A 143 -18.57 7.07 -7.17
CA GLU A 143 -19.37 5.97 -7.75
C GLU A 143 -18.68 4.60 -7.81
N ASP A 144 -17.36 4.44 -7.67
CA ASP A 144 -16.72 3.11 -7.68
C ASP A 144 -15.53 3.03 -6.71
N ILE A 145 -15.72 2.47 -5.50
CA ILE A 145 -14.66 2.46 -4.49
C ILE A 145 -14.35 1.04 -4.00
N GLY A 146 -13.34 0.45 -4.66
CA GLY A 146 -12.24 -0.20 -3.97
C GLY A 146 -12.01 -1.69 -4.21
N PHE A 147 -10.78 -2.08 -4.51
CA PHE A 147 -10.32 -3.49 -4.53
C PHE A 147 -9.34 -3.73 -3.38
N ALA A 148 -9.50 -4.84 -2.66
CA ALA A 148 -8.65 -5.23 -1.54
C ALA A 148 -8.05 -6.63 -1.73
N ALA A 149 -6.76 -6.79 -1.42
CA ALA A 149 -6.09 -8.08 -1.32
C ALA A 149 -5.18 -8.15 -0.09
N SER A 150 -4.95 -9.35 0.43
CA SER A 150 -4.04 -9.59 1.56
C SER A 150 -2.89 -10.49 1.13
N ILE A 151 -1.67 -10.11 1.55
CA ILE A 151 -0.44 -10.79 1.18
C ILE A 151 0.36 -11.08 2.44
N ASP A 152 0.65 -12.35 2.68
CA ASP A 152 1.50 -12.78 3.78
C ASP A 152 2.99 -12.72 3.38
N PHE A 153 3.81 -12.09 4.22
CA PHE A 153 5.24 -11.93 4.02
C PHE A 153 6.01 -12.55 5.18
N CYS A 154 6.72 -13.65 4.91
CA CYS A 154 7.48 -14.42 5.91
C CYS A 154 8.96 -14.59 5.51
N PRO A 155 9.71 -13.49 5.42
CA PRO A 155 11.06 -13.48 4.86
C PRO A 155 12.03 -14.23 5.77
N GLN A 156 12.92 -15.00 5.15
CA GLN A 156 13.99 -15.72 5.87
C GLN A 156 15.34 -15.01 5.70
N GLU A 157 15.49 -14.30 4.60
CA GLU A 157 16.61 -13.44 4.24
C GLU A 157 16.69 -12.19 5.12
N GLN A 158 17.90 -11.65 5.25
CA GLN A 158 18.16 -10.49 6.13
C GLN A 158 17.46 -9.22 5.64
N THR A 159 17.37 -9.02 4.33
CA THR A 159 16.74 -7.86 3.70
C THR A 159 15.26 -7.77 4.05
N GLY A 160 14.50 -8.85 3.87
CA GLY A 160 13.08 -8.87 4.24
C GLY A 160 12.84 -8.72 5.74
N LYS A 161 13.72 -9.29 6.58
CA LYS A 161 13.65 -9.06 8.05
C LYS A 161 13.87 -7.60 8.42
N ARG A 162 14.80 -6.92 7.75
CA ARG A 162 15.05 -5.48 7.94
C ARG A 162 13.87 -4.63 7.50
N ALA A 163 13.25 -4.95 6.35
CA ALA A 163 12.04 -4.27 5.88
C ALA A 163 10.91 -4.36 6.92
N ILE A 164 10.68 -5.53 7.51
CA ILE A 164 9.68 -5.71 8.58
C ILE A 164 10.00 -4.85 9.80
N GLU A 165 11.26 -4.80 10.22
CA GLU A 165 11.67 -3.96 11.36
C GLU A 165 11.41 -2.47 11.09
N VAL A 166 11.76 -2.00 9.90
CA VAL A 166 11.56 -0.60 9.48
C VAL A 166 10.08 -0.26 9.34
N LEU A 167 9.25 -1.14 8.77
CA LEU A 167 7.80 -0.95 8.70
C LEU A 167 7.20 -0.68 10.08
N PHE A 168 7.63 -1.39 11.10
CA PHE A 168 7.06 -1.22 12.43
C PHE A 168 7.68 -0.11 13.27
N ASN A 169 8.97 0.18 13.09
CA ASN A 169 9.73 0.98 14.06
C ASN A 169 10.56 2.11 13.41
N GLY A 170 10.75 2.09 12.09
CA GLY A 170 11.69 2.95 11.38
C GLY A 170 11.05 4.14 10.64
N LEU A 171 9.85 3.96 10.09
CA LEU A 171 9.18 4.97 9.26
C LEU A 171 8.65 6.20 10.01
N LYS A 172 8.75 6.22 11.35
CA LYS A 172 8.40 7.37 12.20
C LYS A 172 9.57 8.32 12.47
N ARG A 173 10.75 8.06 11.91
CA ARG A 173 11.95 8.86 12.18
C ARG A 173 11.91 10.14 11.33
N PRO A 174 12.05 11.33 11.93
CA PRO A 174 12.07 12.60 11.21
C PRO A 174 13.29 12.72 10.28
#